data_AF-A0A7S3B1B1-F1
#
_entry.id   AF-A0A7S3B1B1-F1
#
_cell.length_a   1.000
_cell.length_b   1.000
_cell.length_c   1.000
_cell.angle_alpha   90.00
_cell.angle_beta   90.00
_cell.angle_gamma   90.00
#
_symmetry.space_group_name_H-M   'P 1'
#
loop_
_entity.id
_entity.type
_entity.pdbx_description
1 polymer ?
#
loop_
_entity_poly.entity_id
_entity_poly.type
_entity_poly.pdbx_seq_one_letter_code
_entity_poly.pdbx_strand_id
1 'polypeptide(L)'
;SNTTAGGGVYLLHSKELVGPEVVSAAFVDVHMVTRHHWPAAYPEEKPTASDAERQPVVLTPTGGLYYLNTIESIASSMETSALAGNNAAQLLARWWADKSLSNE
;
A
#
# COMPACT_ATOMS: atom_id res chain seq x y z
N SER A 1 5.13 -18.10 -43.04
CA SER A 1 4.80 -18.95 -41.88
C SER A 1 4.22 -18.06 -40.82
N ASN A 2 2.92 -18.23 -40.52
CA ASN A 2 2.19 -17.39 -39.58
C ASN A 2 2.33 -18.02 -38.18
N THR A 3 3.41 -17.67 -37.48
CA THR A 3 3.63 -18.15 -36.11
C THR A 3 2.85 -17.24 -35.18
N THR A 4 1.74 -17.74 -34.64
CA THR A 4 1.04 -17.14 -33.50
C THR A 4 1.98 -17.15 -32.29
N ALA A 5 2.87 -16.17 -32.23
CA ALA A 5 3.66 -15.89 -31.04
C ALA A 5 2.69 -15.32 -30.01
N GLY A 6 2.26 -16.15 -29.06
CA GLY A 6 1.49 -15.69 -27.91
C GLY A 6 2.32 -14.65 -27.17
N GLY A 7 1.87 -13.39 -27.19
CA GLY A 7 2.53 -12.33 -26.44
C GLY A 7 2.40 -12.61 -24.95
N GLY A 8 3.53 -12.80 -24.28
CA GLY A 8 3.57 -12.86 -22.82
C GLY A 8 3.22 -11.49 -22.24
N VAL A 9 2.47 -11.47 -21.14
CA VAL A 9 2.29 -10.26 -20.33
C VAL A 9 3.43 -10.24 -19.31
N TYR A 10 4.24 -9.20 -19.34
CA TYR A 10 5.38 -9.03 -18.45
C TYR A 10 5.17 -7.79 -17.58
N LEU A 11 5.44 -7.93 -16.28
CA LEU A 11 5.40 -6.84 -15.33
C LEU A 11 6.82 -6.49 -14.89
N LEU A 12 7.21 -5.23 -15.10
CA LEU A 12 8.50 -4.71 -14.67
C LEU A 12 8.30 -3.84 -13.44
N HIS A 13 8.92 -4.22 -12.31
CA HIS A 13 8.98 -3.39 -11.11
C HIS A 13 10.35 -2.73 -11.01
N SER A 14 10.37 -1.44 -10.68
CA SER A 14 11.59 -0.70 -10.39
C SER A 14 11.37 0.24 -9.22
N LYS A 15 12.39 0.36 -8.37
CA LYS A 15 12.40 1.34 -7.27
C LYS A 15 12.63 2.76 -7.79
N GLU A 16 13.37 2.89 -8.89
CA GLU A 16 13.68 4.17 -9.52
C GLU A 16 12.88 4.35 -10.81
N LEU A 17 12.79 5.60 -11.27
CA LEU A 17 12.04 5.94 -12.46
C LEU A 17 12.62 5.22 -13.68
N VAL A 18 11.81 4.40 -14.34
CA VAL A 18 12.25 3.59 -15.50
C VAL A 18 12.34 4.48 -16.73
N GLY A 19 13.55 4.70 -17.24
CA GLY A 19 13.78 5.44 -18.47
C GLY A 19 13.57 4.61 -19.75
N PRO A 20 13.54 5.25 -20.93
CA PRO A 20 13.39 4.58 -22.23
C PRO A 20 14.45 3.50 -22.51
N GLU A 21 15.66 3.66 -21.98
CA GLU A 21 16.78 2.75 -22.14
C GLU A 21 16.52 1.38 -21.53
N VAL A 22 15.91 1.33 -20.34
CA VAL A 22 15.58 0.06 -19.66
C VAL A 22 14.50 -0.71 -20.42
N VAL A 23 13.49 0.01 -20.93
CA VAL A 23 12.41 -0.60 -21.74
C VAL A 23 12.98 -1.18 -23.03
N SER A 24 13.88 -0.46 -23.70
CA SER A 24 14.51 -0.91 -24.95
C SER A 24 15.46 -2.10 -24.75
N ALA A 25 16.06 -2.23 -23.56
CA ALA A 25 16.87 -3.40 -23.21
C ALA A 25 16.02 -4.62 -22.83
N ALA A 26 14.83 -4.41 -22.25
CA ALA A 26 13.97 -5.48 -21.76
C ALA A 26 13.08 -6.12 -22.84
N PHE A 27 12.77 -5.40 -23.92
CA PHE A 27 11.84 -5.84 -24.96
C PHE A 27 12.46 -5.74 -26.35
N VAL A 28 12.23 -6.76 -27.19
CA VAL A 28 12.76 -6.85 -28.55
C VAL A 28 12.09 -5.84 -29.49
N ASP A 29 10.79 -5.63 -29.33
CA ASP A 29 10.01 -4.65 -30.10
C ASP A 29 8.91 -4.06 -29.21
N VAL A 30 8.75 -2.74 -29.26
CA VAL A 30 7.83 -1.98 -28.39
C VAL A 30 6.98 -1.06 -29.26
N HIS A 31 5.74 -1.46 -29.49
CA HIS A 31 4.81 -0.70 -30.32
C HIS A 31 4.21 0.51 -29.60
N MET A 32 3.95 0.41 -28.28
CA MET A 32 3.32 1.47 -27.49
C MET A 32 3.77 1.41 -26.03
N VAL A 33 4.02 2.57 -25.43
CA VAL A 33 4.35 2.71 -24.00
C VAL A 33 3.42 3.72 -23.37
N THR A 34 2.69 3.29 -22.33
CA THR A 34 1.90 4.18 -21.47
C THR A 34 2.61 4.31 -20.13
N ARG A 35 2.83 5.55 -19.68
CA ARG A 35 3.49 5.83 -18.40
C ARG A 35 2.51 6.51 -17.44
N HIS A 36 2.45 5.99 -16.22
CA HIS A 36 1.74 6.63 -15.12
C HIS A 36 2.74 6.96 -14.02
N HIS A 37 2.86 8.25 -13.71
CA HIS A 37 3.68 8.73 -12.62
C HIS A 37 2.82 8.90 -11.36
N TRP A 38 3.22 8.21 -10.30
CA TRP A 38 2.54 8.22 -9.01
C TRP A 38 3.50 8.84 -7.98
N PRO A 39 3.45 10.16 -7.77
CA PRO A 39 4.30 10.79 -6.75
C PRO A 39 3.94 10.18 -5.38
N ALA A 40 4.96 9.67 -4.68
CA ALA A 40 4.83 8.97 -3.40
C ALA A 40 4.05 7.62 -3.44
N ALA A 41 4.15 6.86 -4.54
CA ALA A 41 3.55 5.53 -4.64
C ALA A 41 4.02 4.54 -3.57
N TYR A 42 5.27 4.69 -3.15
CA TYR A 42 5.89 3.86 -2.12
C TYR A 42 6.37 4.77 -0.99
N PRO A 43 5.91 4.56 0.25
CA PRO A 43 6.44 5.31 1.39
C PRO A 43 7.91 4.94 1.59
N GLU A 44 8.74 5.94 1.85
CA GLU A 44 10.11 5.70 2.33
C GLU A 44 10.06 5.37 3.82
N GLU A 45 10.21 4.09 4.15
CA GLU A 45 10.34 3.66 5.53
C GLU A 45 11.69 4.07 6.09
N LYS A 46 11.68 4.91 7.12
CA LYS A 46 12.85 5.18 7.95
C LYS A 46 12.75 4.30 9.18
N PRO A 47 13.74 3.43 9.45
CA PRO A 47 13.75 2.63 10.66
C PRO A 47 13.68 3.56 11.88
N THR A 48 12.63 3.42 12.67
CA THR A 48 12.51 4.12 13.95
C THR A 48 13.37 3.39 14.99
N ALA A 49 14.11 4.14 15.81
CA ALA A 49 15.06 3.55 16.77
C ALA A 49 14.36 2.94 17.99
N SER A 50 13.06 3.21 18.15
CA SER A 50 12.27 2.86 19.32
C SER A 50 10.95 2.22 18.92
N ASP A 51 10.54 1.15 19.62
CA ASP A 51 9.21 0.55 19.46
C ASP A 51 8.08 1.52 19.86
N ALA A 52 8.39 2.56 20.65
CA ALA A 52 7.43 3.61 21.02
C ALA A 52 7.15 4.61 19.87
N GLU A 53 7.94 4.60 18.80
CA GLU A 53 7.74 5.42 17.60
C GLU A 53 6.92 4.70 16.52
N ARG A 54 6.57 3.42 16.74
CA ARG A 54 5.58 2.74 15.91
C ARG A 54 4.25 3.45 16.09
N GLN A 55 3.90 4.23 15.07
CA GLN A 55 2.77 5.16 15.02
C GLN A 55 1.51 4.53 15.64
N PRO A 56 0.79 5.25 16.52
CA PRO A 56 -0.37 4.69 17.18
C PRO A 56 -1.48 4.42 16.17
N VAL A 57 -2.12 3.26 16.30
CA VAL A 57 -3.33 2.91 15.56
C VAL A 57 -4.50 3.80 15.98
N VAL A 58 -4.43 4.50 17.12
CA VAL A 58 -5.49 5.37 17.67
C VAL A 58 -5.09 6.84 17.60
N LEU A 59 -5.88 7.66 16.90
CA LEU A 59 -5.60 9.08 16.65
C LEU A 59 -6.17 10.04 17.70
N THR A 60 -7.08 9.57 18.55
CA THR A 60 -7.75 10.38 19.57
C THR A 60 -7.57 9.76 20.95
N PRO A 61 -7.29 10.55 22.00
CA PRO A 61 -7.19 10.03 23.37
C PRO A 61 -8.46 9.33 23.85
N THR A 62 -9.61 9.72 23.30
CA THR A 62 -10.92 9.15 23.61
C THR A 62 -11.29 7.91 22.79
N GLY A 63 -10.44 7.48 21.86
CA GLY A 63 -10.73 6.42 20.89
C GLY A 63 -11.72 6.85 19.80
N GLY A 64 -12.07 5.91 18.92
CA GLY A 64 -13.06 6.10 17.85
C GLY A 64 -12.52 6.66 16.53
N LEU A 65 -11.25 7.06 16.49
CA LEU A 65 -10.55 7.41 15.24
C LEU A 65 -9.25 6.62 15.16
N TYR A 66 -9.06 5.88 14.07
CA TYR A 66 -7.92 4.98 13.88
C TYR A 66 -7.13 5.34 12.62
N TYR A 67 -5.78 5.28 12.70
CA TYR A 67 -4.88 5.48 11.56
C TYR A 67 -4.38 4.14 11.05
N LEU A 68 -4.67 3.85 9.77
CA LEU A 68 -4.45 2.54 9.16
C LEU A 68 -3.17 2.48 8.31
N ASN A 69 -2.63 3.64 7.95
CA ASN A 69 -1.40 3.74 7.17
C ASN A 69 -0.16 3.32 7.97
N THR A 70 -0.31 3.04 9.25
CA THR A 70 0.76 2.48 10.10
C THR A 70 1.15 1.06 9.70
N ILE A 71 0.29 0.32 8.99
CA ILE A 71 0.62 -1.00 8.45
C ILE A 71 1.44 -0.89 7.15
N GLU A 72 1.42 0.27 6.48
CA GLU A 72 2.28 0.52 5.32
C GLU A 72 3.76 0.68 5.68
N SER A 73 4.10 0.81 6.98
CA SER A 73 5.49 0.87 7.46
C SER A 73 6.13 -0.49 7.73
N ILE A 74 5.44 -1.59 7.38
CA ILE A 74 5.95 -2.96 7.49
C ILE A 74 5.82 -3.67 6.14
N ALA A 75 4.73 -3.41 5.42
CA ALA A 75 4.53 -3.83 4.04
C ALA A 75 3.40 -3.03 3.40
N SER A 76 3.69 -2.26 2.35
CA SER A 76 2.67 -1.63 1.49
C SER A 76 2.21 -2.64 0.44
N SER A 77 1.15 -3.39 0.76
CA SER A 77 0.45 -4.23 -0.20
C SER A 77 -1.06 -4.03 -0.06
N MET A 78 -1.82 -4.27 -1.12
CA MET A 78 -3.29 -4.19 -1.06
C MET A 78 -3.86 -5.12 0.02
N GLU A 79 -3.22 -6.26 0.23
CA GLU A 79 -3.64 -7.26 1.22
C GLU A 79 -3.46 -6.74 2.65
N THR A 80 -2.34 -6.06 2.93
CA THR A 80 -2.07 -5.51 4.27
C THR A 80 -2.99 -4.35 4.60
N SER A 81 -3.30 -3.48 3.61
CA SER A 81 -4.31 -2.42 3.78
C SER A 81 -5.71 -2.97 4.04
N ALA A 82 -6.10 -4.07 3.38
CA ALA A 82 -7.40 -4.70 3.60
C ALA A 82 -7.52 -5.30 5.02
N LEU A 83 -6.48 -5.98 5.50
CA LEU A 83 -6.42 -6.50 6.87
C LEU A 83 -6.44 -5.36 7.91
N ALA A 84 -5.71 -4.27 7.65
CA ALA A 84 -5.73 -3.07 8.48
C ALA A 84 -7.15 -2.50 8.64
N GLY A 85 -7.86 -2.35 7.51
CA GLY A 85 -9.25 -1.88 7.49
C GLY A 85 -10.21 -2.75 8.28
N ASN A 86 -10.13 -4.08 8.10
CA ASN A 86 -10.99 -5.01 8.82
C ASN A 86 -10.77 -4.91 10.34
N ASN A 87 -9.51 -4.95 10.78
CA ASN A 87 -9.19 -4.86 12.20
C ASN A 87 -9.66 -3.56 12.84
N ALA A 88 -9.50 -2.43 12.14
CA ALA A 88 -9.97 -1.14 12.64
C ALA A 88 -11.48 -1.02 12.68
N ALA A 89 -12.20 -1.58 11.72
CA ALA A 89 -13.66 -1.64 11.76
C ALA A 89 -14.15 -2.41 13.00
N GLN A 90 -13.50 -3.52 13.35
CA GLN A 90 -13.83 -4.26 14.57
C GLN A 90 -13.53 -3.47 15.84
N LEU A 91 -12.39 -2.78 15.91
CA LEU A 91 -12.04 -1.92 17.05
C LEU A 91 -13.04 -0.77 17.21
N LEU A 92 -13.43 -0.13 16.11
CA LEU A 92 -14.42 0.95 16.10
C LEU A 92 -15.80 0.47 16.54
N ALA A 93 -16.23 -0.71 16.07
CA ALA A 93 -17.51 -1.29 16.47
C ALA A 93 -17.55 -1.58 17.98
N ARG A 94 -16.46 -2.11 18.55
CA ARG A 94 -16.34 -2.33 20.01
C ARG A 94 -16.37 -1.01 20.78
N TRP A 95 -15.57 -0.03 20.36
CA TRP A 95 -15.55 1.29 20.98
C TRP A 95 -16.94 1.94 21.00
N TRP A 96 -17.68 1.82 19.89
CA TRP A 96 -19.04 2.34 19.79
C TRP A 96 -20.00 1.63 20.75
N ALA A 97 -19.96 0.29 20.81
CA ALA A 97 -20.78 -0.50 21.73
C ALA A 97 -20.51 -0.13 23.19
N ASP A 98 -19.24 -0.05 23.60
CA ASP A 98 -18.84 0.32 24.96
C ASP A 98 -19.32 1.73 25.33
N LYS A 99 -19.23 2.69 24.38
CA LYS A 99 -19.74 4.05 24.59
C LYS A 99 -21.26 4.09 24.73
N SER A 100 -21.98 3.31 23.93
CA SER A 100 -23.44 3.26 23.99
C SER A 100 -23.95 2.71 25.34
N LEU A 101 -23.24 1.75 25.93
CA LEU A 101 -23.56 1.17 27.24
C LEU A 101 -23.17 2.08 28.42
N SER A 102 -22.27 3.04 28.21
CA SER A 102 -21.83 4.00 29.26
C SER A 102 -22.70 5.26 29.38
N ASN A 103 -23.65 5.45 28.46
CA ASN A 103 -24.58 6.58 28.45
C ASN A 103 -26.00 6.20 28.92
N GLU A 104 -26.19 4.97 29.40
CA GLU A 104 -27.34 4.50 30.19
C GLU A 104 -26.98 4.50 31.68
#